data_AF-A0A949X9H7-F1
#
_entry.id   AF-A0A949X9H7-F1
#
_cell.length_a   1.000
_cell.length_b   1.000
_cell.length_c   1.000
_cell.angle_alpha   90.00
_cell.angle_beta   90.00
_cell.angle_gamma   90.00
#
_symmetry.space_group_name_H-M   'P 1'
#
loop_
_entity.id
_entity.type
_entity.pdbx_description
1 polymer ?
#
loop_
_entity_poly.entity_id
_entity_poly.type
_entity_poly.pdbx_seq_one_letter_code
_entity_poly.pdbx_strand_id
1 'polypeptide(L)'
;MPRYLHGSRRNMRPIAIVPRPGHDIGIELHDAATCLRNAGIDAHNAASGRAFALIWVDDENVLNAVETLRIAGFQATALTETDVPH
;
A
#
# COMPACT_ATOMS: atom_id res chain seq x y z
N MET A 1 31.71 -12.11 -5.02
CA MET A 1 30.92 -11.77 -6.22
C MET A 1 29.51 -12.33 -6.06
N PRO A 2 28.53 -11.63 -5.45
CA PRO A 2 27.18 -12.14 -5.44
C PRO A 2 26.49 -11.77 -6.76
N ARG A 3 25.96 -12.80 -7.42
CA ARG A 3 25.18 -12.74 -8.65
C ARG A 3 23.84 -12.07 -8.34
N TYR A 4 23.61 -10.88 -8.90
CA TYR A 4 22.28 -10.28 -8.98
C TYR A 4 21.45 -11.10 -9.96
N LEU A 5 20.65 -12.01 -9.42
CA LEU A 5 19.62 -12.70 -10.17
C LEU A 5 18.67 -11.65 -10.76
N HIS A 6 18.62 -11.60 -12.09
CA HIS A 6 17.54 -11.04 -12.87
C HIS A 6 16.23 -11.78 -12.50
N GLY A 7 15.62 -11.39 -11.39
CA GLY A 7 14.22 -11.68 -11.09
C GLY A 7 13.43 -10.45 -11.48
N SER A 8 12.36 -10.63 -12.26
CA SER A 8 11.41 -9.61 -12.69
C SER A 8 11.31 -8.48 -11.67
N ARG A 9 11.58 -7.23 -12.08
CA ARG A 9 11.14 -6.07 -11.31
C ARG A 9 9.65 -6.28 -11.08
N ARG A 10 9.26 -6.71 -9.87
CA ARG A 10 7.85 -6.67 -9.48
C ARG A 10 7.49 -5.21 -9.59
N ASN A 11 6.73 -4.86 -10.62
CA ASN A 11 6.20 -3.52 -10.78
C ASN A 11 5.27 -3.34 -9.59
N MET A 12 5.75 -2.69 -8.55
CA MET A 12 4.96 -2.42 -7.35
C MET A 12 4.50 -0.98 -7.41
N ARG A 13 3.29 -0.73 -6.95
CA ARG A 13 2.74 0.63 -6.88
C ARG A 13 2.27 0.97 -5.48
N PRO A 14 2.45 2.23 -5.06
CA PRO A 14 1.99 2.67 -3.76
C PRO A 14 0.48 2.93 -3.77
N ILE A 15 -0.15 2.54 -2.68
CA ILE A 15 -1.51 2.90 -2.30
C ILE A 15 -1.41 3.82 -1.10
N ALA A 16 -1.98 5.02 -1.23
CA ALA A 16 -2.12 5.96 -0.13
C ALA A 16 -3.35 5.62 0.70
N ILE A 17 -3.18 5.63 2.01
CA ILE A 17 -4.22 5.47 3.03
C ILE A 17 -4.27 6.76 3.82
N VAL A 18 -5.42 7.41 3.83
CA VAL A 18 -5.67 8.58 4.68
C VAL A 18 -6.23 8.09 6.02
N PRO A 19 -5.50 8.30 7.12
CA PRO A 19 -5.96 7.92 8.46
C PRO A 19 -7.20 8.75 8.83
N ARG A 20 -8.12 8.13 9.55
CA ARG A 20 -9.31 8.82 10.07
C ARG A 20 -8.92 9.89 11.10
N PRO A 21 -9.69 10.99 11.25
CA PRO A 21 -9.42 11.99 12.27
C PRO A 21 -9.35 11.37 13.67
N GLY A 22 -8.25 11.62 14.39
CA GLY A 22 -8.02 11.10 15.74
C GLY A 22 -7.48 9.66 15.80
N HIS A 23 -7.21 9.02 14.67
CA HIS A 23 -6.60 7.69 14.63
C HIS A 23 -5.09 7.76 14.42
N ASP A 24 -4.38 6.80 15.03
CA ASP A 24 -2.94 6.65 14.86
C ASP A 24 -2.61 6.09 13.47
N ILE A 25 -1.69 6.75 12.77
CA ILE A 25 -1.32 6.41 11.39
C ILE A 25 -0.64 5.05 11.32
N GLY A 26 0.16 4.69 12.33
CA GLY A 26 0.83 3.39 12.41
C GLY A 26 -0.17 2.25 12.61
N ILE A 27 -1.20 2.48 13.43
CA ILE A 27 -2.28 1.51 13.65
C ILE A 27 -3.11 1.32 12.36
N GLU A 28 -3.60 2.42 11.76
CA GLU A 28 -4.37 2.34 10.51
C GLU A 28 -3.58 1.65 9.38
N LEU A 29 -2.28 1.91 9.30
CA LEU A 29 -1.38 1.26 8.36
C LEU A 29 -1.22 -0.25 8.65
N HIS A 30 -1.08 -0.63 9.92
CA HIS A 30 -1.00 -2.03 10.33
C HIS A 30 -2.30 -2.79 10.01
N ASP A 31 -3.44 -2.17 10.31
CA ASP A 31 -4.77 -2.76 10.06
C ASP A 31 -5.03 -2.90 8.57
N ALA A 32 -4.66 -1.89 7.76
CA ALA A 32 -4.76 -1.97 6.31
C ALA A 32 -3.87 -3.07 5.71
N ALA A 33 -2.62 -3.20 6.17
CA ALA A 33 -1.73 -4.26 5.72
C ALA A 33 -2.26 -5.66 6.09
N THR A 34 -2.86 -5.78 7.28
CA THR A 34 -3.49 -7.02 7.74
C THR A 34 -4.75 -7.35 6.93
N CYS A 35 -5.55 -6.34 6.60
CA CYS A 35 -6.71 -6.48 5.72
C CYS A 35 -6.32 -7.04 4.34
N LEU A 36 -5.29 -6.47 3.70
CA LEU A 36 -4.79 -6.94 2.40
C LEU A 36 -4.27 -8.38 2.46
N ARG A 37 -3.48 -8.70 3.49
CA ARG A 37 -2.97 -10.06 3.69
C ARG A 37 -4.08 -11.09 3.90
N ASN A 38 -5.13 -10.74 4.65
CA ASN A 38 -6.30 -11.61 4.83
C ASN A 38 -7.07 -11.83 3.52
N ALA A 39 -7.00 -10.88 2.58
CA ALA A 39 -7.52 -11.01 1.23
C ALA A 39 -6.56 -11.73 0.26
N GLY A 40 -5.41 -12.21 0.73
CA GLY A 40 -4.40 -12.88 -0.09
C GLY A 40 -3.56 -11.95 -0.96
N ILE A 41 -3.54 -10.65 -0.65
CA ILE A 41 -2.75 -9.64 -1.35
C ILE A 41 -1.48 -9.36 -0.56
N ASP A 42 -0.33 -9.61 -1.19
CA ASP A 42 0.96 -9.29 -0.60
C ASP A 42 1.17 -7.77 -0.58
N ALA A 43 1.28 -7.23 0.64
CA ALA A 43 1.58 -5.85 0.93
C ALA A 43 3.00 -5.74 1.47
N HIS A 44 3.80 -4.84 0.91
CA HIS A 44 5.21 -4.67 1.22
C HIS A 44 5.51 -3.24 1.65
N ASN A 45 6.57 -3.12 2.48
CA ASN A 45 7.24 -1.89 2.90
C ASN A 45 6.31 -0.71 3.09
N ALA A 46 5.89 -0.41 4.32
CA ALA A 46 5.03 0.74 4.52
C ALA A 46 5.81 1.99 4.94
N ALA A 47 5.40 3.16 4.45
CA ALA A 47 5.91 4.46 4.86
C ALA A 47 4.76 5.29 5.42
N SER A 48 5.02 6.12 6.43
CA SER A 48 4.02 7.01 7.00
C SER A 48 4.52 8.45 7.02
N GLY A 49 3.66 9.36 6.56
CA GLY A 49 3.81 10.80 6.73
C GLY A 49 2.92 11.31 7.86
N ARG A 50 2.88 12.63 8.06
CA ARG A 50 2.02 13.25 9.10
C ARG A 50 0.51 13.12 8.83
N ALA A 51 0.11 12.82 7.61
CA ALA A 51 -1.29 12.84 7.19
C ALA A 51 -1.69 11.66 6.30
N PHE A 52 -0.78 10.73 6.03
CA PHE A 52 -1.05 9.58 5.17
C PHE A 52 -0.10 8.43 5.49
N ALA A 53 -0.50 7.22 5.13
CA ALA A 53 0.36 6.06 5.06
C ALA A 53 0.41 5.54 3.62
N LEU A 54 1.52 4.92 3.24
CA LEU A 54 1.74 4.28 1.96
C LEU A 54 1.98 2.80 2.18
N ILE A 55 1.31 1.97 1.39
CA ILE A 55 1.57 0.53 1.27
C ILE A 55 1.87 0.24 -0.19
N TRP A 56 2.90 -0.56 -0.47
CA TRP A 56 3.18 -0.98 -1.83
C TRP A 56 2.64 -2.38 -2.05
N VAL A 57 1.98 -2.56 -3.18
CA VAL A 57 1.46 -3.86 -3.64
C VAL A 57 1.91 -4.09 -5.08
N ASP A 58 1.89 -5.33 -5.54
CA ASP A 58 2.13 -5.64 -6.96
C ASP A 58 1.10 -4.93 -7.85
N ASP A 59 1.53 -4.36 -8.97
CA ASP A 59 0.72 -3.52 -9.89
C ASP A 59 -0.54 -4.25 -10.37
N GLU A 60 -0.42 -5.55 -10.63
CA GLU A 60 -1.55 -6.42 -10.99
C GLU A 60 -2.64 -6.48 -9.92
N ASN A 61 -2.28 -6.27 -8.66
CA ASN A 61 -3.17 -6.35 -7.51
C ASN A 61 -3.63 -4.97 -7.00
N VAL A 62 -3.15 -3.86 -7.56
CA VAL A 62 -3.42 -2.51 -7.06
C VAL A 62 -4.91 -2.19 -7.00
N LEU A 63 -5.64 -2.47 -8.08
CA LEU A 63 -7.07 -2.16 -8.14
C LEU A 63 -7.86 -2.99 -7.12
N ASN A 64 -7.54 -4.29 -7.04
CA ASN A 64 -8.14 -5.20 -6.08
C ASN A 64 -7.82 -4.80 -4.62
N ALA A 65 -6.58 -4.37 -4.36
CA ALA A 65 -6.14 -3.90 -3.06
C ALA A 65 -6.87 -2.63 -2.63
N VAL A 66 -7.01 -1.64 -3.52
CA VAL A 66 -7.77 -0.42 -3.24
C VAL A 66 -9.24 -0.73 -2.96
N GLU A 67 -9.85 -1.60 -3.77
CA GLU A 67 -11.24 -2.00 -3.57
C GLU A 67 -11.43 -2.72 -2.24
N THR A 68 -10.57 -3.68 -1.91
CA THR A 68 -10.56 -4.40 -0.63
C THR A 68 -10.49 -3.44 0.56
N LEU A 69 -9.55 -2.48 0.50
CA LEU A 69 -9.40 -1.48 1.56
C LEU A 69 -10.63 -0.57 1.68
N ARG A 70 -11.22 -0.15 0.57
CA ARG A 70 -12.44 0.68 0.58
C ARG A 70 -13.65 -0.06 1.15
N ILE A 71 -13.81 -1.34 0.81
CA ILE A 71 -14.87 -2.21 1.38
C ILE A 71 -14.68 -2.36 2.90
N ALA A 72 -13.43 -2.47 3.36
CA ALA A 72 -13.09 -2.50 4.78
C ALA A 72 -13.21 -1.13 5.49
N GLY A 73 -13.56 -0.07 4.76
CA GLY A 73 -13.82 1.27 5.31
C GLY A 73 -12.60 2.20 5.36
N PHE A 74 -11.48 1.82 4.76
CA PHE A 74 -10.30 2.69 4.65
C PHE A 74 -10.47 3.70 3.52
N GLN A 75 -9.94 4.91 3.72
CA GLN A 75 -9.78 5.88 2.65
C GLN A 75 -8.50 5.58 1.86
N ALA A 76 -8.60 4.64 0.90
CA ALA A 76 -7.49 4.19 0.08
C ALA A 76 -7.57 4.68 -1.37
N THR A 77 -6.43 5.06 -1.93
CA THR A 77 -6.28 5.49 -3.33
C THR A 77 -4.95 4.99 -3.90
N ALA A 78 -4.99 4.39 -5.08
CA ALA A 78 -3.77 4.05 -5.82
C ALA A 78 -3.09 5.33 -6.30
N LEU A 79 -1.79 5.44 -6.06
CA LEU A 79 -0.99 6.51 -6.64
C LEU A 79 -0.54 6.11 -8.05
N THR A 80 -0.53 7.09 -8.95
CA THR A 80 0.09 6.97 -10.26
C THR A 80 1.51 7.56 -10.22
N GLU A 81 2.35 7.27 -11.20
CA GLU A 81 3.73 7.83 -11.26
C GLU A 81 3.75 9.36 -11.25
N THR A 82 2.64 10.01 -11.60
CA THR A 82 2.46 11.46 -11.52
C THR A 82 2.12 12.01 -10.13
N ASP A 83 1.81 11.16 -9.15
CA ASP A 83 1.32 11.56 -7.82
C ASP A 83 2.38 11.50 -6.70
N VAL A 84 3.58 11.00 -6.98
CA VAL A 84 4.68 10.94 -5.99
C VAL A 84 5.57 12.17 -6.17
N PRO A 85 5.57 13.14 -5.23
CA PRO A 85 6.48 14.28 -5.32
C PRO A 85 7.94 13.78 -5.22
N HIS A 86 8.75 14.17 -6.22
CA HIS A 86 10.19 13.93 -6.27
C HIS A 86 10.96 14.63 -5.15
#